data_AF-A0A950SMF9-F1
#
_entry.id   AF-A0A950SMF9-F1
#
_cell.length_a   1.000
_cell.length_b   1.000
_cell.length_c   1.000
_cell.angle_alpha   90.00
_cell.angle_beta   90.00
_cell.angle_gamma   90.00
#
_symmetry.space_group_name_H-M   'P 1'
#
loop_
_entity.id
_entity.type
_entity.pdbx_description
1 polymer ?
#
loop_
_entity_poly.entity_id
_entity_poly.type
_entity_poly.pdbx_seq_one_letter_code
_entity_poly.pdbx_strand_id
1 'polypeptide(L)'
;MAITVGTICCLPFTISDNALPTAVIKEANSTLKSYNFALIVDGRKLFKPVFLHNNPGGYTTKVIQRQTEMAYGVPVTFSGYVVVQEGKQIRPDDLRGILVRIKNIGIGYYDPSMLDYPFNEDPRSRWVMGEIFVEEGLEDALNIDRDSFNRFHPEFRALQQAIHKILRGEIFPEVYRKIDIRSETRRDAIEHHRNEVLSEVLGGTDDRNVTIAQSPKLGLRGEPYSNAHQRRRVVEIEVPEQDRLPTKKSTRQLAQSLLAIFELATLVEDKNEQRKRFADLLFALIKRW
;
A
#
# COMPACT_ATOMS: atom_id res chain seq x y z
N MET A 1 21.87 22.58 -5.38
CA MET A 1 22.36 21.56 -6.33
C MET A 1 23.23 20.58 -5.52
N ALA A 2 22.60 19.57 -4.91
CA ALA A 2 23.29 18.58 -4.11
C ALA A 2 23.75 17.45 -5.04
N ILE A 3 25.06 17.32 -5.22
CA ILE A 3 25.64 16.17 -5.90
C ILE A 3 25.51 14.99 -4.94
N THR A 4 24.47 14.19 -5.14
CA THR A 4 24.31 12.90 -4.47
C THR A 4 25.32 11.96 -5.10
N VAL A 5 26.50 11.82 -4.49
CA VAL A 5 27.45 10.75 -4.84
C VAL A 5 26.85 9.45 -4.29
N GLY A 6 25.90 8.90 -5.03
CA GLY A 6 25.18 7.67 -4.71
C GLY A 6 26.01 6.45 -5.06
N THR A 7 27.14 6.25 -4.40
CA THR A 7 27.86 4.97 -4.48
C THR A 7 27.20 4.00 -3.52
N ILE A 8 26.50 3.01 -4.06
CA ILE A 8 26.06 1.82 -3.32
C ILE A 8 27.33 1.03 -3.05
N CYS A 9 27.87 1.24 -1.87
CA CYS A 9 29.14 0.67 -1.50
C CYS A 9 28.88 -0.68 -0.80
N CYS A 10 29.60 -1.71 -1.23
CA CYS A 10 29.55 -3.07 -0.70
C CYS A 10 30.05 -3.18 0.75
N LEU A 11 30.65 -2.11 1.28
CA LEU A 11 31.25 -2.07 2.60
C LEU A 11 30.21 -2.01 3.73
N PRO A 12 30.55 -2.55 4.91
CA PRO A 12 29.74 -2.40 6.11
C PRO A 12 29.81 -0.96 6.61
N PHE A 13 28.83 -0.11 6.28
CA PHE A 13 28.67 1.19 6.94
C PHE A 13 27.32 1.27 7.63
N THR A 14 27.32 2.04 8.71
CA THR A 14 26.15 2.19 9.57
C THR A 14 25.00 2.83 8.82
N ILE A 15 23.81 2.32 9.12
CA ILE A 15 22.56 2.90 8.66
C ILE A 15 22.19 3.99 9.68
N SER A 16 21.71 5.15 9.23
CA SER A 16 21.24 6.17 10.18
C SER A 16 20.09 5.58 11.00
N ASP A 17 20.00 5.90 12.29
CA ASP A 17 18.96 5.30 13.16
C ASP A 17 17.53 5.66 12.70
N ASN A 18 17.37 6.67 11.82
CA ASN A 18 16.09 7.11 11.23
C ASN A 18 15.88 6.66 9.78
N ALA A 19 16.77 5.83 9.21
CA ALA A 19 16.72 5.49 7.79
C ALA A 19 15.65 4.45 7.42
N LEU A 20 15.23 3.63 8.38
CA LEU A 20 14.21 2.61 8.23
C LEU A 20 13.26 2.66 9.43
N PRO A 21 12.01 2.15 9.30
CA PRO A 21 11.12 1.98 10.45
C PRO A 21 11.82 1.24 11.60
N THR A 22 11.88 1.90 12.75
CA THR A 22 13.04 1.95 13.67
C THR A 22 13.40 0.67 14.42
N ALA A 23 12.66 -0.43 14.23
CA ALA A 23 12.89 -1.69 14.96
C ALA A 23 13.65 -2.76 14.15
N VAL A 24 13.62 -2.67 12.82
CA VAL A 24 13.94 -3.81 11.94
C VAL A 24 15.44 -4.04 11.79
N ILE A 25 16.22 -2.96 11.85
CA ILE A 25 17.68 -3.00 11.63
C ILE A 25 18.50 -2.83 12.90
N LYS A 26 17.86 -2.79 14.07
CA LYS A 26 18.54 -2.42 15.32
C LYS A 26 19.72 -3.33 15.61
N GLU A 27 19.53 -4.63 15.47
CA GLU A 27 20.56 -5.65 15.68
C GLU A 27 21.68 -5.55 14.63
N ALA A 28 21.32 -5.57 13.34
CA ALA A 28 22.28 -5.42 12.25
C ALA A 28 23.11 -4.13 12.37
N ASN A 29 22.47 -2.99 12.69
CA ASN A 29 23.17 -1.73 12.86
C ASN A 29 24.06 -1.71 14.11
N SER A 30 23.68 -2.41 15.18
CA SER A 30 24.53 -2.58 16.37
C SER A 30 25.79 -3.37 16.03
N THR A 31 25.66 -4.45 15.27
CA THR A 31 26.80 -5.24 14.78
C THR A 31 27.68 -4.43 13.84
N LEU A 32 27.11 -3.64 12.92
CA LEU A 32 27.90 -2.78 12.04
C LEU A 32 28.64 -1.67 12.81
N LYS A 33 28.02 -1.11 13.85
CA LYS A 33 28.64 -0.12 14.74
C LYS A 33 29.81 -0.71 15.54
N SER A 34 29.75 -1.99 15.93
CA SER A 34 30.80 -2.62 16.73
C SER A 34 32.14 -2.79 16.00
N TYR A 35 32.12 -2.82 14.66
CA TYR A 35 33.34 -2.86 13.85
C TYR A 35 34.16 -1.57 13.90
N ASN A 36 33.62 -0.48 14.45
CA ASN A 36 34.28 0.84 14.52
C ASN A 36 34.85 1.30 13.16
N PHE A 37 34.19 0.90 12.07
CA PHE A 37 34.59 1.23 10.72
C PHE A 37 33.88 2.50 10.22
N ALA A 38 34.63 3.38 9.56
CA ALA A 38 34.08 4.56 8.90
C ALA A 38 34.82 4.81 7.59
N LEU A 39 34.06 4.98 6.51
CA LEU A 39 34.60 5.38 5.21
C LEU A 39 34.47 6.90 5.07
N ILE A 40 35.60 7.57 4.83
CA ILE A 40 35.66 9.02 4.62
C ILE A 40 36.18 9.25 3.21
N VAL A 41 35.38 9.95 2.39
CA VAL A 41 35.75 10.35 1.03
C VAL A 41 35.59 11.86 0.94
N ASP A 42 36.63 12.56 0.49
CA ASP A 42 36.65 14.03 0.38
C ASP A 42 36.26 14.76 1.69
N GLY A 43 36.73 14.24 2.83
CA GLY A 43 36.43 14.78 4.16
C GLY A 43 34.99 14.54 4.64
N ARG A 44 34.18 13.79 3.88
CA ARG A 44 32.80 13.43 4.25
C ARG A 44 32.71 11.96 4.63
N LYS A 45 32.14 11.70 5.80
CA LYS A 45 31.79 10.34 6.20
C LYS A 45 30.62 9.83 5.36
N LEU A 46 30.80 8.69 4.72
CA LEU A 46 29.75 8.05 3.93
C LEU A 46 28.85 7.19 4.81
N PHE A 47 27.56 7.22 4.50
CA PHE A 47 26.52 6.43 5.14
C PHE A 47 25.66 5.77 4.07
N LYS A 48 24.82 4.82 4.50
CA LYS A 48 23.88 4.17 3.58
C LYS A 48 22.88 5.18 3.03
N PRO A 49 22.70 5.28 1.70
CA PRO A 49 21.71 6.16 1.09
C PRO A 49 20.29 5.55 1.16
N VAL A 50 19.95 4.87 2.25
CA VAL A 50 18.59 4.35 2.48
C VAL A 50 17.86 5.34 3.36
N PHE A 51 16.72 5.83 2.88
CA PHE A 51 15.86 6.74 3.63
C PHE A 51 14.39 6.41 3.32
N LEU A 52 13.87 5.39 3.99
CA LEU A 52 12.47 4.96 3.90
C LEU A 52 11.72 5.44 5.14
N HIS A 53 11.30 6.70 5.11
CA HIS A 53 10.51 7.33 6.16
C HIS A 53 9.29 8.03 5.54
N ASN A 54 8.27 8.34 6.35
CA ASN A 54 7.11 9.16 5.97
C ASN A 54 6.36 8.70 4.70
N ASN A 55 6.30 7.39 4.41
CA ASN A 55 5.43 6.90 3.35
C ASN A 55 3.99 6.93 3.86
N PRO A 56 3.05 7.67 3.22
CA PRO A 56 1.65 7.67 3.63
C PRO A 56 1.02 6.29 3.49
N GLY A 57 1.58 5.44 2.62
CA GLY A 57 1.20 4.04 2.50
C GLY A 57 1.75 3.14 3.62
N GLY A 58 2.59 3.64 4.52
CA GLY A 58 3.18 2.79 5.56
C GLY A 58 4.23 1.80 5.03
N TYR A 59 4.60 0.86 5.90
CA TYR A 59 5.65 -0.12 5.64
C TYR A 59 5.25 -1.50 6.18
N THR A 60 5.56 -2.53 5.41
CA THR A 60 5.61 -3.91 5.90
C THR A 60 7.05 -4.31 6.08
N THR A 61 7.38 -4.83 7.25
CA THR A 61 8.76 -5.14 7.60
C THR A 61 8.84 -6.50 8.27
N LYS A 62 9.78 -7.33 7.83
CA LYS A 62 10.03 -8.65 8.38
C LYS A 62 11.49 -8.77 8.75
N VAL A 63 11.76 -9.07 10.02
CA VAL A 63 13.07 -9.53 10.47
C VAL A 63 13.13 -11.04 10.25
N ILE A 64 14.15 -11.48 9.55
CA ILE A 64 14.49 -12.88 9.33
C ILE A 64 15.45 -13.24 10.45
N GLN A 65 14.93 -14.01 11.41
CA GLN A 65 15.74 -14.54 12.51
C GLN A 65 16.81 -15.49 11.96
N ARG A 66 17.90 -15.62 12.72
CA ARG A 66 18.97 -16.56 12.39
C ARG A 66 18.39 -17.95 12.17
N GLN A 67 18.66 -18.53 11.01
CA GLN A 67 18.27 -19.89 10.66
C GLN A 67 19.35 -20.54 9.78
N THR A 68 19.35 -21.86 9.77
CA THR A 68 20.33 -22.66 9.04
C THR A 68 19.60 -23.63 8.13
N GLU A 69 19.95 -23.60 6.85
CA GLU A 69 19.45 -24.52 5.84
C GLU A 69 20.58 -25.47 5.41
N MET A 70 20.25 -26.73 5.15
CA MET A 70 21.24 -27.73 4.74
C MET A 70 21.26 -27.87 3.21
N ALA A 71 22.39 -27.56 2.59
CA ALA A 71 22.61 -27.73 1.16
C ALA A 71 23.62 -28.86 0.93
N TYR A 72 23.14 -30.06 0.59
CA TYR A 72 23.99 -31.24 0.33
C TYR A 72 25.03 -31.53 1.45
N GLY A 73 24.66 -31.28 2.71
CA GLY A 73 25.53 -31.51 3.87
C GLY A 73 26.34 -30.29 4.30
N VAL A 74 26.33 -29.20 3.53
CA VAL A 74 26.93 -27.92 3.93
C VAL A 74 25.85 -27.04 4.60
N PRO A 75 26.08 -26.54 5.83
CA PRO A 75 25.16 -25.61 6.47
C PRO A 75 25.26 -24.22 5.84
N VAL A 76 24.11 -23.64 5.51
CA VAL A 76 23.98 -22.24 5.09
C VAL A 76 23.24 -21.49 6.19
N THR A 77 23.98 -20.73 6.99
CA THR A 77 23.43 -19.99 8.12
C THR A 77 23.26 -18.52 7.76
N PHE A 78 22.04 -18.01 7.89
CA PHE A 78 21.73 -16.63 7.53
C PHE A 78 20.68 -15.98 8.43
N SER A 79 20.70 -14.66 8.45
CA SER A 79 19.71 -13.78 9.06
C SER A 79 19.46 -12.60 8.13
N GLY A 80 18.51 -11.72 8.46
CA GLY A 80 18.33 -10.52 7.65
C GLY A 80 17.04 -9.79 7.89
N TYR A 81 16.68 -8.94 6.93
CA TYR A 81 15.42 -8.23 6.96
C TYR A 81 14.93 -7.92 5.56
N VAL A 82 13.61 -7.76 5.46
CA VAL A 82 12.93 -7.27 4.26
C VAL A 82 11.98 -6.14 4.66
N VAL A 83 11.98 -5.08 3.87
CA VAL A 83 11.11 -3.91 4.00
C VAL A 83 10.37 -3.73 2.68
N VAL A 84 9.07 -3.50 2.77
CA VAL A 84 8.20 -3.17 1.65
C VAL A 84 7.61 -1.78 1.86
N GLN A 85 7.90 -0.87 0.94
CA GLN A 85 7.28 0.46 0.91
C GLN A 85 5.93 0.38 0.19
N GLU A 86 4.85 0.28 0.95
CA GLU A 86 3.53 0.01 0.40
C GLU A 86 3.01 1.16 -0.49
N GLY A 87 2.53 0.82 -1.68
CA GLY A 87 1.90 1.79 -2.59
C GLY A 87 2.87 2.73 -3.31
N LYS A 88 4.19 2.61 -3.08
CA LYS A 88 5.19 3.46 -3.73
C LYS A 88 6.49 2.70 -3.96
N GLN A 89 6.98 2.74 -5.20
CA GLN A 89 8.28 2.15 -5.55
C GLN A 89 9.43 2.75 -4.75
N ILE A 90 10.39 1.90 -4.37
CA ILE A 90 11.63 2.33 -3.72
C ILE A 90 12.46 3.14 -4.72
N ARG A 91 13.06 4.23 -4.24
CA ARG A 91 13.96 5.10 -4.99
C ARG A 91 15.22 5.37 -4.14
N PRO A 92 16.42 5.41 -4.74
CA PRO A 92 16.72 5.08 -6.15
C PRO A 92 16.45 3.61 -6.53
N ASP A 93 16.42 3.34 -7.83
CA ASP A 93 16.05 2.03 -8.40
C ASP A 93 17.01 0.92 -7.98
N ASP A 94 18.25 1.29 -7.73
CA ASP A 94 19.35 0.41 -7.34
C ASP A 94 19.26 -0.14 -5.91
N LEU A 95 18.31 0.36 -5.09
CA LEU A 95 18.02 -0.18 -3.75
C LEU A 95 16.89 -1.23 -3.77
N ARG A 96 16.37 -1.58 -4.94
CA ARG A 96 15.23 -2.50 -5.08
C ARG A 96 15.68 -3.94 -5.07
N GLY A 97 14.94 -4.77 -4.35
CA GLY A 97 15.14 -6.21 -4.29
C GLY A 97 15.97 -6.64 -3.09
N ILE A 98 16.81 -7.65 -3.25
CA ILE A 98 17.53 -8.28 -2.13
C ILE A 98 19.03 -8.19 -2.36
N LEU A 99 19.76 -7.71 -1.36
CA LEU A 99 21.21 -7.75 -1.32
C LEU A 99 21.66 -8.86 -0.37
N VAL A 100 22.54 -9.73 -0.84
CA VAL A 100 23.17 -10.77 -0.02
C VAL A 100 24.53 -10.28 0.44
N ARG A 101 24.82 -10.48 1.72
CA ARG A 101 26.07 -10.11 2.38
C ARG A 101 26.72 -11.35 2.95
N ILE A 102 27.97 -11.62 2.60
CA ILE A 102 28.79 -12.65 3.25
C ILE A 102 29.74 -11.94 4.19
N LYS A 103 29.74 -12.32 5.48
CA LYS A 103 30.61 -11.69 6.50
C LYS A 103 30.48 -10.15 6.49
N ASN A 104 29.25 -9.66 6.35
CA ASN A 104 28.88 -8.24 6.26
C ASN A 104 29.35 -7.49 5.01
N ILE A 105 29.98 -8.16 4.05
CA ILE A 105 30.37 -7.58 2.76
C ILE A 105 29.26 -7.88 1.74
N GLY A 106 28.72 -6.83 1.13
CA GLY A 106 27.72 -6.98 0.06
C GLY A 106 28.35 -7.60 -1.18
N ILE A 107 27.70 -8.64 -1.71
CA ILE A 107 28.09 -9.27 -2.96
C ILE A 107 27.22 -8.66 -4.07
N GLY A 108 27.84 -7.93 -4.99
CA GLY A 108 27.11 -7.22 -6.03
C GLY A 108 26.24 -6.08 -5.51
N TYR A 109 25.13 -5.88 -6.22
CA TYR A 109 24.10 -4.90 -5.92
C TYR A 109 22.82 -5.57 -5.43
N TYR A 110 21.82 -4.77 -5.08
CA TYR A 110 20.49 -5.32 -4.84
C TYR A 110 19.97 -6.01 -6.09
N ASP A 111 19.55 -7.26 -5.94
CA ASP A 111 18.96 -8.04 -7.02
C ASP A 111 17.46 -7.72 -7.13
N PRO A 112 17.01 -6.97 -8.16
CA PRO A 112 15.62 -6.59 -8.33
C PRO A 112 14.72 -7.79 -8.64
N SER A 113 15.29 -8.92 -9.07
CA SER A 113 14.55 -10.18 -9.26
C SER A 113 14.24 -10.89 -7.94
N MET A 114 14.73 -10.38 -6.81
CA MET A 114 14.57 -11.00 -5.48
C MET A 114 15.09 -12.44 -5.47
N LEU A 115 16.30 -12.65 -6.01
CA LEU A 115 16.90 -13.96 -6.20
C LEU A 115 16.06 -14.83 -7.14
N ASP A 116 15.74 -14.37 -8.35
CA ASP A 116 14.86 -15.06 -9.33
C ASP A 116 13.52 -15.53 -8.73
N TYR A 117 12.83 -14.65 -8.02
CA TYR A 117 11.52 -14.96 -7.46
C TYR A 117 10.54 -15.33 -8.59
N PRO A 118 10.00 -16.57 -8.60
CA PRO A 118 9.29 -17.09 -9.77
C PRO A 118 7.85 -16.61 -9.88
N PHE A 119 7.32 -15.95 -8.83
CA PHE A 119 5.95 -15.46 -8.81
C PHE A 119 5.91 -13.99 -9.20
N ASN A 120 4.92 -13.63 -10.02
CA ASN A 120 4.73 -12.26 -10.44
C ASN A 120 3.93 -11.49 -9.38
N GLU A 121 4.56 -10.49 -8.76
CA GLU A 121 3.95 -9.58 -7.78
C GLU A 121 3.59 -8.21 -8.39
N ASP A 122 3.71 -8.10 -9.72
CA ASP A 122 3.43 -6.91 -10.52
C ASP A 122 4.20 -5.67 -9.99
N PRO A 123 3.63 -4.45 -9.79
CA PRO A 123 4.44 -3.30 -9.41
C PRO A 123 5.01 -3.42 -7.98
N ARG A 124 4.54 -4.40 -7.19
CA ARG A 124 4.93 -4.59 -5.78
C ARG A 124 6.34 -5.15 -5.66
N SER A 125 6.84 -5.85 -6.67
CA SER A 125 8.25 -6.25 -6.77
C SER A 125 9.19 -5.05 -6.61
N ARG A 126 8.80 -3.87 -7.12
CA ARG A 126 9.58 -2.62 -7.03
C ARG A 126 9.48 -1.91 -5.68
N TRP A 127 8.67 -2.43 -4.77
CA TRP A 127 8.46 -1.87 -3.44
C TRP A 127 9.35 -2.54 -2.39
N VAL A 128 10.02 -3.64 -2.76
CA VAL A 128 10.80 -4.48 -1.86
C VAL A 128 12.25 -4.00 -1.79
N MET A 129 12.78 -3.96 -0.58
CA MET A 129 14.22 -3.86 -0.30
C MET A 129 14.55 -4.76 0.88
N GLY A 130 15.59 -5.57 0.78
CA GLY A 130 16.02 -6.44 1.86
C GLY A 130 17.53 -6.68 1.85
N GLU A 131 18.06 -7.00 3.02
CA GLU A 131 19.44 -7.45 3.17
C GLU A 131 19.47 -8.77 3.92
N ILE A 132 20.24 -9.72 3.37
CA ILE A 132 20.45 -11.04 3.93
C ILE A 132 21.91 -11.15 4.33
N PHE A 133 22.17 -11.44 5.59
CA PHE A 133 23.48 -11.61 6.17
C PHE A 133 23.74 -13.11 6.31
N VAL A 134 24.65 -13.62 5.49
CA VAL A 134 25.14 -15.00 5.52
C VAL A 134 26.40 -15.03 6.39
N GLU A 135 26.34 -15.87 7.41
CA GLU A 135 27.42 -16.05 8.38
C GLU A 135 28.30 -17.25 8.05
N GLU A 136 27.68 -18.31 7.54
CA GLU A 136 28.32 -19.58 7.21
C GLU A 136 27.75 -20.12 5.90
N GLY A 137 28.63 -20.58 5.02
CA GLY A 137 28.29 -21.08 3.70
C GLY A 137 28.15 -19.97 2.65
N LEU A 138 27.80 -20.39 1.44
CA LEU A 138 27.66 -19.57 0.23
C LEU A 138 28.97 -19.07 -0.38
N GLU A 139 30.12 -19.26 0.28
CA GLU A 139 31.42 -18.88 -0.29
C GLU A 139 31.77 -19.66 -1.56
N ASP A 140 31.45 -20.96 -1.60
CA ASP A 140 31.71 -21.80 -2.76
C ASP A 140 30.75 -21.50 -3.94
N ALA A 141 29.62 -20.85 -3.64
CA ALA A 141 28.70 -20.35 -4.64
C ALA A 141 29.17 -19.04 -5.31
N LEU A 142 30.21 -18.37 -4.80
CA LEU A 142 30.70 -17.12 -5.39
C LEU A 142 31.41 -17.37 -6.72
N ASN A 143 31.14 -16.49 -7.69
CA ASN A 143 31.94 -16.45 -8.91
C ASN A 143 33.34 -15.86 -8.62
N ILE A 144 34.28 -16.09 -9.54
CA ILE A 144 35.70 -15.71 -9.38
C ILE A 144 35.86 -14.19 -9.15
N ASP A 145 34.99 -13.38 -9.74
CA ASP A 145 34.95 -11.92 -9.59
C ASP A 145 34.43 -11.46 -8.22
N ARG A 146 33.84 -12.36 -7.42
CA ARG A 146 33.22 -12.10 -6.11
C ARG A 146 32.14 -11.02 -6.13
N ASP A 147 31.56 -10.76 -7.30
CA ASP A 147 30.51 -9.76 -7.49
C ASP A 147 29.14 -10.41 -7.74
N SER A 148 29.12 -11.74 -7.89
CA SER A 148 27.91 -12.49 -8.19
C SER A 148 28.00 -13.94 -7.70
N PHE A 149 26.87 -14.62 -7.68
CA PHE A 149 26.76 -16.04 -7.33
C PHE A 149 26.49 -16.90 -8.55
N ASN A 150 27.00 -18.13 -8.52
CA ASN A 150 26.52 -19.20 -9.37
C ASN A 150 25.11 -19.60 -8.93
N ARG A 151 24.11 -19.22 -9.75
CA ARG A 151 22.69 -19.43 -9.47
C ARG A 151 22.27 -20.90 -9.40
N PHE A 152 23.08 -21.81 -9.94
CA PHE A 152 22.83 -23.25 -9.89
C PHE A 152 23.53 -23.93 -8.71
N HIS A 153 24.38 -23.21 -7.96
CA HIS A 153 25.06 -23.79 -6.81
C HIS A 153 24.06 -24.20 -5.72
N PRO A 154 24.17 -25.40 -5.13
CA PRO A 154 23.18 -25.89 -4.18
C PRO A 154 22.96 -24.99 -2.96
N GLU A 155 24.03 -24.38 -2.44
CA GLU A 155 23.94 -23.45 -1.30
C GLU A 155 23.13 -22.19 -1.65
N PHE A 156 23.32 -21.65 -2.84
CA PHE A 156 22.54 -20.52 -3.33
C PHE A 156 21.07 -20.90 -3.52
N ARG A 157 20.80 -22.09 -4.05
CA ARG A 157 19.43 -22.61 -4.22
C ARG A 157 18.73 -22.81 -2.87
N ALA A 158 19.43 -23.30 -1.85
CA ALA A 158 18.88 -23.46 -0.51
C ALA A 158 18.49 -22.11 0.09
N LEU A 159 19.39 -21.12 0.04
CA LEU A 159 19.10 -19.76 0.48
C LEU A 159 17.92 -19.16 -0.27
N GLN A 160 17.95 -19.24 -1.60
CA GLN A 160 16.91 -18.73 -2.49
C GLN A 160 15.53 -19.30 -2.13
N GLN A 161 15.42 -20.62 -1.96
CA GLN A 161 14.17 -21.28 -1.59
C GLN A 161 13.64 -20.82 -0.23
N ALA A 162 14.53 -20.69 0.76
CA ALA A 162 14.14 -20.23 2.09
C ALA A 162 13.63 -18.79 2.07
N ILE A 163 14.31 -17.89 1.34
CA ILE A 163 13.86 -16.51 1.17
C ILE A 163 12.54 -16.43 0.40
N HIS A 164 12.38 -17.21 -0.68
CA HIS A 164 11.14 -17.25 -1.45
C HIS A 164 9.94 -17.72 -0.62
N LYS A 165 10.16 -18.67 0.30
CA LYS A 165 9.15 -19.14 1.25
C LYS A 165 8.69 -18.01 2.17
N ILE A 166 9.61 -17.18 2.68
CA ILE A 166 9.28 -16.03 3.54
C ILE A 166 8.54 -14.94 2.75
N LEU A 167 9.03 -14.61 1.55
CA LEU A 167 8.39 -13.64 0.66
C LEU A 167 6.94 -14.02 0.38
N ARG A 168 6.72 -15.26 -0.05
CA ARG A 168 5.40 -15.77 -0.43
C ARG A 168 4.48 -16.04 0.76
N GLY A 169 5.02 -16.60 1.85
CA GLY A 169 4.24 -17.08 2.98
C GLY A 169 3.85 -15.97 3.96
N GLU A 170 4.65 -14.92 4.04
CA GLU A 170 4.51 -13.94 5.11
C GLU A 170 4.45 -12.50 4.57
N ILE A 171 5.45 -12.09 3.79
CA ILE A 171 5.62 -10.68 3.41
C ILE A 171 4.53 -10.22 2.45
N PHE A 172 4.39 -10.88 1.30
CA PHE A 172 3.38 -10.47 0.32
C PHE A 172 1.96 -10.61 0.84
N PRO A 173 1.56 -11.71 1.52
CA PRO A 173 0.24 -11.81 2.15
C PRO A 173 -0.07 -10.64 3.11
N GLU A 174 0.90 -10.23 3.93
CA GLU A 174 0.70 -9.08 4.83
C GLU A 174 0.54 -7.77 4.05
N VAL A 175 1.32 -7.57 2.99
CA VAL A 175 1.19 -6.41 2.08
C VAL A 175 -0.20 -6.36 1.47
N TYR A 176 -0.70 -7.47 0.92
CA TYR A 176 -2.06 -7.54 0.36
C TYR A 176 -3.11 -7.18 1.42
N ARG A 177 -3.03 -7.79 2.61
CA ARG A 177 -3.96 -7.52 3.72
C ARG A 177 -4.01 -6.04 4.10
N LYS A 178 -2.85 -5.36 4.20
CA LYS A 178 -2.80 -3.94 4.55
C LYS A 178 -3.34 -3.04 3.44
N ILE A 179 -3.13 -3.40 2.18
CA ILE A 179 -3.71 -2.67 1.04
C ILE A 179 -5.24 -2.78 1.07
N ASP A 180 -5.78 -3.96 1.33
CA ASP A 180 -7.23 -4.18 1.39
C ASP A 180 -7.88 -3.36 2.50
N ILE A 181 -7.32 -3.41 3.72
CA ILE A 181 -7.77 -2.60 4.86
C ILE A 181 -7.74 -1.10 4.51
N ARG A 182 -6.70 -0.64 3.82
CA ARG A 182 -6.59 0.77 3.39
C ARG A 182 -7.62 1.14 2.32
N SER A 183 -7.86 0.23 1.40
CA SER A 183 -8.85 0.40 0.34
C SER A 183 -10.26 0.48 0.94
N GLU A 184 -10.57 -0.35 1.92
CA GLU A 184 -11.81 -0.32 2.71
C GLU A 184 -11.97 0.99 3.46
N THR A 185 -11.00 1.34 4.32
CA THR A 185 -11.07 2.60 5.09
C THR A 185 -11.19 3.84 4.19
N ARG A 186 -10.52 3.86 3.03
CA ARG A 186 -10.68 4.93 2.04
C ARG A 186 -12.07 4.93 1.42
N ARG A 187 -12.63 3.77 1.08
CA ARG A 187 -13.99 3.66 0.53
C ARG A 187 -15.02 4.16 1.54
N ASP A 188 -14.91 3.73 2.79
CA ASP A 188 -15.82 4.12 3.86
C ASP A 188 -15.74 5.63 4.13
N ALA A 189 -14.54 6.20 4.15
CA ALA A 189 -14.35 7.64 4.33
C ALA A 189 -14.95 8.46 3.17
N ILE A 190 -14.78 8.00 1.93
CA ILE A 190 -15.39 8.65 0.75
C ILE A 190 -16.91 8.52 0.79
N GLU A 191 -17.42 7.34 1.15
CA GLU A 191 -18.85 7.10 1.25
C GLU A 191 -19.50 7.97 2.34
N HIS A 192 -18.89 8.04 3.52
CA HIS A 192 -19.29 8.91 4.62
C HIS A 192 -19.32 10.37 4.19
N HIS A 193 -18.23 10.86 3.59
CA HIS A 193 -18.14 12.24 3.11
C HIS A 193 -19.26 12.59 2.11
N ARG A 194 -19.54 11.71 1.16
CA ARG A 194 -20.62 11.92 0.19
C ARG A 194 -22.00 11.89 0.82
N ASN A 195 -22.21 11.06 1.84
CA ASN A 195 -23.47 11.02 2.58
C ASN A 195 -23.66 12.29 3.43
N GLU A 196 -22.58 12.82 4.02
CA GLU A 196 -22.59 14.12 4.71
C GLU A 196 -22.95 15.25 3.74
N VAL A 197 -22.27 15.31 2.58
CA VAL A 197 -22.55 16.32 1.54
C VAL A 197 -24.01 16.24 1.08
N LEU A 198 -24.55 15.03 0.87
CA LEU A 198 -25.95 14.86 0.51
C LEU A 198 -26.88 15.38 1.61
N SER A 199 -26.63 15.04 2.87
CA SER A 199 -27.41 15.52 4.02
C SER A 199 -27.40 17.04 4.13
N GLU A 200 -26.24 17.67 3.94
CA GLU A 200 -26.09 19.13 3.93
C GLU A 200 -26.88 19.79 2.79
N VAL A 201 -26.83 19.24 1.58
CA VAL A 201 -27.52 19.79 0.41
C VAL A 201 -29.03 19.71 0.59
N LEU A 202 -29.53 18.60 1.15
CA LEU A 202 -30.96 18.42 1.40
C LEU A 202 -31.44 19.30 2.56
N GLY A 203 -30.66 19.42 3.64
CA GLY A 203 -31.02 20.22 4.83
C GLY A 203 -30.79 21.73 4.67
N GLY A 204 -29.84 22.16 3.86
CA GLY A 204 -29.53 23.59 3.67
C GLY A 204 -30.48 24.34 2.74
N THR A 205 -31.38 23.62 2.06
CA THR A 205 -32.26 24.18 1.01
C THR A 205 -33.74 24.10 1.38
N ASP A 206 -34.08 23.49 2.52
CA ASP A 206 -35.48 23.28 2.95
C ASP A 206 -35.64 23.58 4.44
N ASP A 207 -36.70 24.33 4.82
CA ASP A 207 -37.09 24.57 6.22
C ASP A 207 -37.68 23.30 6.90
N ARG A 208 -37.70 22.18 6.17
CA ARG A 208 -38.23 20.87 6.57
C ARG A 208 -37.07 19.92 6.88
N ASN A 209 -37.22 19.12 7.93
CA ASN A 209 -36.24 18.08 8.26
C ASN A 209 -36.37 16.94 7.24
N VAL A 210 -35.31 16.70 6.45
CA VAL A 210 -35.28 15.61 5.46
C VAL A 210 -34.59 14.39 6.08
N THR A 211 -35.24 13.23 6.04
CA THR A 211 -34.68 11.94 6.45
C THR A 211 -34.66 11.00 5.25
N ILE A 212 -33.52 10.36 4.99
CA ILE A 212 -33.39 9.36 3.92
C ILE A 212 -33.51 7.96 4.55
N ALA A 213 -34.43 7.16 4.04
CA ALA A 213 -34.60 5.75 4.38
C ALA A 213 -34.27 4.87 3.17
N GLN A 214 -33.59 3.74 3.41
CA GLN A 214 -33.38 2.74 2.36
C GLN A 214 -34.64 1.88 2.20
N SER A 215 -35.16 1.80 0.98
CA SER A 215 -36.33 0.99 0.68
C SER A 215 -35.91 -0.34 0.02
N PRO A 216 -36.27 -1.49 0.62
CA PRO A 216 -36.06 -2.79 0.00
C PRO A 216 -37.12 -3.08 -1.08
N LYS A 217 -38.08 -2.17 -1.30
CA LYS A 217 -39.19 -2.37 -2.24
C LYS A 217 -38.70 -2.21 -3.68
N LEU A 218 -39.08 -3.17 -4.52
CA LEU A 218 -38.93 -3.07 -5.97
C LEU A 218 -40.26 -2.59 -6.57
N GLY A 219 -40.20 -1.80 -7.62
CA GLY A 219 -41.38 -1.41 -8.39
C GLY A 219 -42.05 -2.63 -9.04
N LEU A 220 -43.25 -2.43 -9.59
CA LEU A 220 -44.10 -3.47 -10.19
C LEU A 220 -43.40 -4.30 -11.29
N ARG A 221 -42.31 -3.80 -11.89
CA ARG A 221 -41.50 -4.47 -12.92
C ARG A 221 -40.09 -4.88 -12.47
N GLY A 222 -39.82 -4.86 -11.16
CA GLY A 222 -38.47 -5.12 -10.64
C GLY A 222 -37.50 -3.95 -10.80
N GLU A 223 -38.01 -2.75 -11.08
CA GLU A 223 -37.21 -1.53 -11.20
C GLU A 223 -36.94 -0.92 -9.82
N PRO A 224 -35.80 -0.25 -9.61
CA PRO A 224 -35.52 0.48 -8.39
C PRO A 224 -36.61 1.53 -8.13
N TYR A 225 -37.20 1.50 -6.94
CA TYR A 225 -38.30 2.36 -6.53
C TYR A 225 -37.78 3.46 -5.59
N SER A 226 -38.15 4.71 -5.87
CA SER A 226 -37.96 5.86 -4.98
C SER A 226 -39.30 6.53 -4.71
N ASN A 227 -39.46 7.11 -3.51
CA ASN A 227 -40.65 7.87 -3.15
C ASN A 227 -40.33 8.89 -2.06
N ALA A 228 -41.04 10.00 -2.02
CA ALA A 228 -41.00 10.95 -0.92
C ALA A 228 -42.37 11.06 -0.24
N HIS A 229 -42.37 10.98 1.08
CA HIS A 229 -43.55 11.18 1.91
C HIS A 229 -43.33 12.36 2.85
N GLN A 230 -44.19 13.37 2.76
CA GLN A 230 -44.18 14.49 3.70
C GLN A 230 -45.11 14.20 4.88
N ARG A 231 -44.56 14.24 6.10
CA ARG A 231 -45.32 14.20 7.37
C ARG A 231 -45.03 15.47 8.17
N ARG A 232 -45.98 16.40 8.20
CA ARG A 232 -45.83 17.71 8.87
C ARG A 232 -44.59 18.48 8.37
N ARG A 233 -43.58 18.69 9.23
CA ARG A 233 -42.29 19.35 8.94
C ARG A 233 -41.16 18.37 8.61
N VAL A 234 -41.46 17.08 8.46
CA VAL A 234 -40.48 16.04 8.13
C VAL A 234 -40.79 15.48 6.74
N VAL A 235 -39.77 15.39 5.89
CA VAL A 235 -39.83 14.71 4.58
C VAL A 235 -39.03 13.42 4.69
N GLU A 236 -39.68 12.29 4.50
CA GLU A 236 -39.03 10.98 4.46
C GLU A 236 -38.88 10.55 3.00
N ILE A 237 -37.64 10.33 2.56
CA ILE A 237 -37.31 9.92 1.20
C ILE A 237 -36.88 8.46 1.23
N GLU A 238 -37.68 7.59 0.63
CA GLU A 238 -37.35 6.20 0.36
C GLU A 238 -36.51 6.12 -0.92
N VAL A 239 -35.27 5.64 -0.82
CA VAL A 239 -34.39 5.39 -1.98
C VAL A 239 -33.96 3.92 -2.04
N PRO A 240 -33.74 3.36 -3.24
CA PRO A 240 -33.31 1.98 -3.40
C PRO A 240 -31.88 1.78 -2.87
N GLU A 241 -31.56 0.55 -2.44
CA GLU A 241 -30.19 0.15 -2.12
C GLU A 241 -29.26 0.33 -3.33
N GLN A 242 -28.01 0.78 -3.09
CA GLN A 242 -27.05 1.09 -4.15
C GLN A 242 -26.85 -0.09 -5.13
N ASP A 243 -26.80 -1.32 -4.62
CA ASP A 243 -26.53 -2.51 -5.43
C ASP A 243 -27.65 -2.88 -6.40
N ARG A 244 -28.85 -2.32 -6.20
CA ARG A 244 -30.03 -2.56 -7.05
C ARG A 244 -30.16 -1.54 -8.18
N LEU A 245 -29.31 -0.51 -8.20
CA LEU A 245 -29.32 0.50 -9.26
C LEU A 245 -28.65 -0.07 -10.54
N PRO A 246 -29.29 0.04 -11.72
CA PRO A 246 -28.76 -0.44 -13.00
C PRO A 246 -27.68 0.50 -13.56
N THR A 247 -26.70 0.86 -12.73
CA THR A 247 -25.59 1.74 -13.09
C THR A 247 -24.26 1.06 -12.74
N LYS A 248 -23.16 1.64 -13.27
CA LYS A 248 -21.81 1.14 -12.96
C LYS A 248 -21.55 1.25 -11.46
N LYS A 249 -20.81 0.30 -10.89
CA LYS A 249 -20.49 0.29 -9.45
C LYS A 249 -19.92 1.62 -8.94
N SER A 250 -19.10 2.29 -9.75
CA SER A 250 -18.50 3.58 -9.43
C SER A 250 -19.50 4.76 -9.36
N THR A 251 -20.69 4.63 -9.94
CA THR A 251 -21.70 5.71 -10.06
C THR A 251 -22.99 5.43 -9.28
N ARG A 252 -23.12 4.28 -8.62
CA ARG A 252 -24.33 3.88 -7.88
C ARG A 252 -24.71 4.88 -6.79
N GLN A 253 -23.73 5.31 -6.01
CA GLN A 253 -23.97 6.28 -4.93
C GLN A 253 -24.47 7.63 -5.49
N LEU A 254 -23.86 8.14 -6.57
CA LEU A 254 -24.33 9.36 -7.22
C LEU A 254 -25.75 9.19 -7.76
N ALA A 255 -26.05 8.06 -8.40
CA ALA A 255 -27.40 7.78 -8.89
C ALA A 255 -28.44 7.72 -7.76
N GLN A 256 -28.08 7.16 -6.60
CA GLN A 256 -28.93 7.17 -5.41
C GLN A 256 -29.17 8.61 -4.90
N SER A 257 -28.12 9.43 -4.81
CA SER A 257 -28.22 10.84 -4.44
C SER A 257 -29.09 11.64 -5.41
N LEU A 258 -28.97 11.37 -6.72
CA LEU A 258 -29.79 12.00 -7.75
C LEU A 258 -31.28 11.66 -7.59
N LEU A 259 -31.61 10.40 -7.28
CA LEU A 259 -32.97 9.98 -6.99
C LEU A 259 -33.51 10.69 -5.75
N ALA A 260 -32.72 10.80 -4.68
CA ALA A 260 -33.15 11.52 -3.48
C ALA A 260 -33.46 13.00 -3.78
N ILE A 261 -32.61 13.67 -4.54
CA ILE A 261 -32.83 15.06 -4.97
C ILE A 261 -34.06 15.19 -5.87
N PHE A 262 -34.26 14.24 -6.78
CA PHE A 262 -35.43 14.21 -7.66
C PHE A 262 -36.73 14.09 -6.85
N GLU A 263 -36.80 13.16 -5.91
CA GLU A 263 -37.97 12.97 -5.04
C GLU A 263 -38.23 14.16 -4.11
N LEU A 264 -37.17 14.87 -3.68
CA LEU A 264 -37.37 16.10 -2.91
C LEU A 264 -37.96 17.22 -3.79
N ALA A 265 -37.52 17.31 -5.05
CA ALA A 265 -38.01 18.31 -5.99
C ALA A 265 -39.47 18.05 -6.43
N THR A 266 -39.89 16.78 -6.57
CA THR A 266 -41.27 16.40 -6.95
C THR A 266 -42.32 16.78 -5.91
N LEU A 267 -41.93 17.11 -4.68
CA LEU A 267 -42.85 17.64 -3.65
C LEU A 267 -43.37 19.05 -3.95
N VAL A 268 -42.79 19.75 -4.92
CA VAL A 268 -43.26 21.08 -5.35
C VAL A 268 -44.35 20.92 -6.41
N GLU A 269 -45.49 21.58 -6.22
CA GLU A 269 -46.65 21.46 -7.12
C GLU A 269 -46.41 22.10 -8.50
N ASP A 270 -45.67 23.22 -8.57
CA ASP A 270 -45.36 23.87 -9.83
C ASP A 270 -44.19 23.21 -10.57
N LYS A 271 -44.39 22.93 -11.87
CA LYS A 271 -43.40 22.24 -12.71
C LYS A 271 -42.17 23.07 -13.01
N ASN A 272 -42.30 24.39 -13.13
CA ASN A 272 -41.13 25.25 -13.41
C ASN A 272 -40.28 25.39 -12.15
N GLU A 273 -40.93 25.54 -10.99
CA GLU A 273 -40.27 25.57 -9.69
C GLU A 273 -39.62 24.22 -9.34
N GLN A 274 -40.26 23.10 -9.65
CA GLN A 274 -39.68 21.75 -9.52
C GLN A 274 -38.35 21.64 -10.31
N ARG A 275 -38.35 22.05 -11.58
CA ARG A 275 -37.15 21.99 -12.44
C ARG A 275 -36.02 22.87 -11.90
N LYS A 276 -36.36 24.10 -11.48
CA LYS A 276 -35.40 25.03 -10.90
C LYS A 276 -34.80 24.45 -9.62
N ARG A 277 -35.65 23.95 -8.72
CA ARG A 277 -35.24 23.34 -7.44
C ARG A 277 -34.34 22.11 -7.64
N PHE A 278 -34.71 21.23 -8.57
CA PHE A 278 -33.87 20.09 -8.93
C PHE A 278 -32.50 20.54 -9.43
N ALA A 279 -32.44 21.53 -10.33
CA ALA A 279 -31.19 22.05 -10.86
C ALA A 279 -30.31 22.67 -9.75
N ASP A 280 -30.89 23.46 -8.86
CA ASP A 280 -30.17 24.11 -7.76
C ASP A 280 -29.55 23.06 -6.81
N LEU A 281 -30.33 22.05 -6.41
CA LEU A 281 -29.86 20.95 -5.57
C LEU A 281 -28.79 20.09 -6.28
N LEU A 282 -28.97 19.83 -7.57
CA LEU A 282 -28.01 19.08 -8.38
C LEU A 282 -26.67 19.82 -8.47
N PHE A 283 -26.69 21.12 -8.75
CA PHE A 283 -25.47 21.92 -8.82
C PHE A 283 -24.80 22.04 -7.44
N ALA A 284 -25.58 22.18 -6.36
CA ALA A 284 -25.04 22.18 -5.00
C ALA A 284 -24.34 20.86 -4.66
N LEU A 285 -24.93 19.72 -5.06
CA LEU A 285 -24.34 18.40 -4.90
C LEU A 285 -23.05 18.27 -5.71
N ILE A 286 -23.09 18.51 -7.01
CA ILE A 286 -21.94 18.33 -7.91
C ILE A 286 -20.77 19.23 -7.51
N LYS A 287 -21.03 20.45 -7.01
CA LYS A 287 -19.98 21.37 -6.56
C LYS A 287 -19.19 20.84 -5.36
N ARG A 288 -19.76 19.94 -4.57
CA ARG A 288 -19.18 19.42 -3.32
C ARG A 288 -18.87 17.91 -3.36
N TRP A 289 -19.08 17.24 -4.50
CA TRP A 289 -18.92 15.80 -4.69
C TRP A 289 -17.50 15.39 -5.11
#